data_AF-A0A0F7KBC8-F1
#
_entry.id   AF-A0A0F7KBC8-F1
#
_cell.length_a   1.000
_cell.length_b   1.000
_cell.length_c   1.000
_cell.angle_alpha   90.00
_cell.angle_beta   90.00
_cell.angle_gamma   90.00
#
_symmetry.space_group_name_H-M   'P 1'
#
loop_
_entity.id
_entity.type
_entity.pdbx_description
1 polymer ?
#
loop_
_entity_poly.entity_id
_entity_poly.type
_entity_poly.pdbx_seq_one_letter_code
_entity_poly.pdbx_strand_id
1 'polypeptide(L)'
;MRKNIFCVAVLAIGFLSGCAQMSPIASTLSDGEIVANRLFIDPNNHDAVAKHYEDVAKEMKAKLQAKKEQLEEYERHNYYYGRKGQSFRSHTWANMRYLEKSIEENLKEAAIHHKIAQDQQKRDLSLRTE
;
A
#
# COMPACT_ATOMS: atom_id res chain seq x y z
N MET A 1 -14.42 -60.50 18.36
CA MET A 1 -14.32 -59.09 18.81
C MET A 1 -12.99 -58.40 18.43
N ARG A 2 -12.29 -58.80 17.36
CA ARG A 2 -11.03 -58.14 16.91
C ARG A 2 -11.15 -57.39 15.57
N LYS A 3 -12.15 -57.74 14.74
CA LYS A 3 -12.35 -57.15 13.41
C LYS A 3 -13.07 -55.78 13.46
N ASN A 4 -13.84 -55.50 14.52
CA ASN A 4 -14.52 -54.22 14.70
C ASN A 4 -13.62 -53.13 15.28
N ILE A 5 -12.53 -53.49 15.98
CA ILE A 5 -11.53 -52.53 16.47
C ILE A 5 -10.68 -52.00 15.31
N PHE A 6 -10.43 -52.85 14.31
CA PHE A 6 -9.72 -52.45 13.09
C PHE A 6 -10.49 -51.42 12.26
N CYS A 7 -11.83 -51.53 12.22
CA CYS A 7 -12.69 -50.60 11.49
C CYS A 7 -12.77 -49.21 12.16
N VAL A 8 -12.68 -49.13 13.49
CA VAL A 8 -12.70 -47.85 14.21
C VAL A 8 -11.36 -47.12 14.08
N ALA A 9 -10.24 -47.84 14.02
CA ALA A 9 -8.90 -47.26 13.85
C ALA A 9 -8.71 -46.59 12.47
N VAL A 10 -9.32 -47.12 11.41
CA VAL A 10 -9.21 -46.56 10.05
C VAL A 10 -10.02 -45.26 9.89
N LEU A 11 -11.13 -45.11 10.61
CA LEU A 11 -11.99 -43.92 10.52
C LEU A 11 -11.42 -42.67 11.21
N ALA A 12 -10.48 -42.84 12.15
CA ALA A 12 -9.86 -41.71 12.86
C ALA A 12 -8.76 -41.00 12.06
N ILE A 13 -8.22 -41.62 11.01
CA ILE A 13 -7.09 -41.06 10.22
C ILE A 13 -7.60 -40.14 9.07
N GLY A 14 -8.90 -40.15 8.78
CA GLY A 14 -9.49 -39.38 7.67
C GLY A 14 -9.78 -37.90 7.94
N PHE A 15 -9.38 -37.34 9.10
CA PHE A 15 -9.80 -35.98 9.52
C PHE A 15 -8.70 -34.90 9.48
N LEU A 16 -7.65 -35.08 8.66
CA LEU A 16 -6.53 -34.12 8.59
C LEU A 16 -6.09 -33.74 7.17
N SER A 17 -6.96 -33.83 6.15
CA SER A 17 -6.68 -33.31 4.80
C SER A 17 -7.33 -31.94 4.51
N GLY A 18 -7.59 -31.16 5.55
CA GLY A 18 -8.15 -29.80 5.46
C GLY A 18 -7.12 -28.69 5.61
N CYS A 19 -5.87 -28.87 5.18
CA CYS A 19 -4.96 -27.72 5.02
C CYS A 19 -5.27 -27.00 3.70
N ALA A 20 -6.44 -26.37 3.62
CA ALA A 20 -6.55 -25.20 2.75
C ALA A 20 -5.70 -24.13 3.43
N GLN A 21 -4.49 -23.93 2.92
CA GLN A 21 -3.72 -22.73 3.21
C GLN A 21 -4.64 -21.57 2.81
N MET A 22 -5.23 -20.91 3.80
CA MET A 22 -5.73 -19.56 3.62
C MET A 22 -4.48 -18.73 3.39
N SER A 23 -3.98 -18.75 2.15
CA SER A 23 -3.18 -17.65 1.66
C SER A 23 -3.95 -16.41 2.07
N PRO A 24 -3.32 -15.43 2.72
CA PRO A 24 -3.96 -14.14 2.78
C PRO A 24 -4.30 -13.84 1.31
N ILE A 25 -5.59 -13.66 1.02
CA ILE A 25 -5.97 -12.75 -0.05
C ILE A 25 -5.53 -11.41 0.48
N ALA A 26 -4.21 -11.18 0.46
CA ALA A 26 -3.63 -9.89 0.27
C ALA A 26 -4.27 -9.46 -1.03
N SER A 27 -5.36 -8.72 -0.88
CA SER A 27 -5.88 -7.84 -1.89
C SER A 27 -4.69 -7.38 -2.70
N THR A 28 -4.65 -7.75 -3.97
CA THR A 28 -3.72 -7.25 -4.98
C THR A 28 -4.03 -5.77 -5.24
N LEU A 29 -4.06 -4.96 -4.19
CA LEU A 29 -3.54 -3.62 -4.23
C LEU A 29 -2.03 -3.80 -4.23
N SER A 30 -1.46 -3.95 -5.42
CA SER A 30 -0.32 -3.14 -5.88
C SER A 30 0.85 -2.89 -4.89
N ASP A 31 1.09 -3.70 -3.86
CA ASP A 31 2.33 -3.59 -3.07
C ASP A 31 3.53 -4.06 -3.92
N GLY A 32 3.28 -4.89 -4.94
CA GLY A 32 4.29 -5.36 -5.89
C GLY A 32 4.77 -4.32 -6.91
N GLU A 33 4.00 -3.27 -7.18
CA GLU A 33 4.42 -2.21 -8.12
C GLU A 33 5.18 -1.07 -7.44
N ILE A 34 4.96 -0.83 -6.15
CA ILE A 34 5.69 0.20 -5.38
C ILE A 34 7.13 -0.25 -5.07
N VAL A 35 7.41 -1.56 -5.09
CA VAL A 35 8.72 -2.11 -4.69
C VAL A 35 9.69 -2.28 -5.87
N ALA A 36 9.22 -2.21 -7.12
CA ALA A 36 10.04 -2.57 -8.28
C ALA A 36 11.12 -1.55 -8.67
N ASN A 37 11.11 -0.33 -8.11
CA ASN A 37 12.14 0.68 -8.37
C ASN A 37 12.68 1.32 -7.08
N ARG A 38 13.08 0.50 -6.11
CA ARG A 38 13.82 1.01 -4.95
C ARG A 38 15.24 1.33 -5.40
N LEU A 39 15.44 2.51 -6.02
CA LEU A 39 16.77 3.09 -6.11
C LEU A 39 17.34 3.11 -4.69
N PHE A 40 18.58 2.68 -4.52
CA PHE A 40 19.28 2.90 -3.27
C PHE A 40 19.39 4.42 -3.06
N ILE A 41 18.66 4.94 -2.08
CA ILE A 41 18.75 6.32 -1.65
C ILE A 41 19.69 6.33 -0.45
N ASP A 42 20.77 7.10 -0.55
CA ASP A 42 21.63 7.34 0.59
C ASP A 42 20.81 8.05 1.68
N PRO A 43 20.64 7.43 2.87
CA PRO A 43 19.85 8.03 3.95
C PRO A 43 20.44 9.33 4.49
N ASN A 44 21.73 9.59 4.26
CA ASN A 44 22.38 10.84 4.66
C ASN A 44 22.20 11.97 3.63
N ASN A 45 21.78 11.64 2.40
CA ASN A 45 21.46 12.63 1.40
C ASN A 45 19.99 13.05 1.54
N HIS A 46 19.75 14.01 2.43
CA HIS A 46 18.38 14.41 2.74
C HIS A 46 17.64 15.08 1.57
N ASP A 47 18.34 15.69 0.60
CA ASP A 47 17.71 16.16 -0.64
C ASP A 47 17.16 14.99 -1.47
N ALA A 48 17.93 13.91 -1.60
CA ALA A 48 17.50 12.71 -2.31
C ALA A 48 16.33 12.01 -1.60
N VAL A 49 16.36 11.95 -0.26
CA VAL A 49 15.26 11.39 0.53
C VAL A 49 14.00 12.26 0.41
N ALA A 50 14.12 13.60 0.47
CA ALA A 50 12.99 14.50 0.30
C ALA A 50 12.32 14.31 -1.06
N LYS A 51 13.12 14.27 -2.13
CA LYS A 51 12.64 14.03 -3.49
C LYS A 51 11.93 12.69 -3.65
N HIS A 52 12.41 11.64 -2.99
CA HIS A 52 11.73 10.34 -3.01
C HIS A 52 10.32 10.43 -2.45
N TYR A 53 10.14 11.06 -1.29
CA TYR A 53 8.82 11.26 -0.70
C TYR A 53 7.92 12.15 -1.59
N GLU A 54 8.47 13.16 -2.27
CA GLU A 54 7.73 13.96 -3.25
C GLU A 54 7.26 13.15 -4.46
N ASP A 55 8.13 12.28 -4.99
CA ASP A 55 7.82 11.41 -6.12
C ASP A 55 6.74 10.38 -5.74
N VAL A 56 6.82 9.81 -4.53
CA VAL A 56 5.77 8.93 -3.99
C VAL A 56 4.44 9.69 -3.84
N ALA A 57 4.46 10.90 -3.27
CA ALA A 57 3.27 11.73 -3.17
C ALA A 57 2.66 12.07 -4.54
N LYS A 58 3.50 12.30 -5.57
CA LYS A 58 3.06 12.56 -6.93
C LYS A 58 2.38 11.33 -7.55
N GLU A 59 2.93 10.14 -7.34
CA GLU A 59 2.30 8.90 -7.80
C GLU A 59 0.95 8.67 -7.11
N MET A 60 0.88 8.90 -5.79
CA MET A 60 -0.37 8.78 -5.04
C MET A 60 -1.43 9.80 -5.50
N LYS A 61 -1.03 11.02 -5.87
CA LYS A 61 -1.93 12.01 -6.49
C LYS A 61 -2.51 11.50 -7.81
N ALA A 62 -1.70 10.89 -8.66
CA ALA A 62 -2.17 10.28 -9.90
C ALA A 62 -3.17 9.14 -9.63
N LYS A 63 -2.88 8.27 -8.66
CA LYS A 63 -3.79 7.21 -8.21
C LYS A 63 -5.11 7.78 -7.66
N LEU A 64 -5.04 8.87 -6.88
CA LEU A 64 -6.22 9.53 -6.33
C LEU A 64 -7.12 10.09 -7.43
N GLN A 65 -6.53 10.71 -8.45
CA GLN A 65 -7.26 11.21 -9.62
C GLN A 65 -7.96 10.06 -10.38
N ALA A 66 -7.26 8.95 -10.60
CA ALA A 66 -7.87 7.77 -11.21
C ALA A 66 -9.03 7.21 -10.38
N LYS A 67 -8.95 7.24 -9.04
CA LYS A 67 -10.07 6.82 -8.17
C LYS A 67 -11.27 7.77 -8.25
N LYS A 68 -11.04 9.07 -8.40
CA LYS A 68 -12.11 10.06 -8.62
C LYS A 68 -12.86 9.78 -9.93
N GLU A 69 -12.12 9.54 -11.02
CA GLU A 69 -12.69 9.21 -12.33
C GLU A 69 -13.46 7.88 -12.29
N GLN A 70 -12.92 6.86 -11.61
CA GLN A 70 -13.61 5.58 -11.38
C GLN A 70 -14.93 5.75 -10.61
N LEU A 71 -14.93 6.60 -9.58
CA LEU A 71 -16.13 6.88 -8.81
C LEU A 71 -17.17 7.62 -9.65
N GLU A 72 -16.75 8.62 -10.42
CA GLU A 72 -17.65 9.41 -11.27
C GLU A 72 -18.29 8.52 -12.34
N GLU A 73 -17.51 7.64 -12.96
CA GLU A 73 -18.01 6.67 -13.95
C GLU A 73 -19.02 5.70 -13.32
N TYR A 74 -18.71 5.17 -12.14
CA TYR A 74 -19.65 4.35 -11.41
C TYR A 74 -20.93 5.09 -11.04
N GLU A 75 -20.85 6.34 -10.58
CA GLU A 75 -22.02 7.12 -10.20
C GLU A 75 -22.91 7.42 -11.43
N ARG A 76 -22.32 7.72 -12.59
CA ARG A 76 -23.05 7.89 -13.87
C ARG A 76 -23.68 6.60 -14.39
N HIS A 77 -22.98 5.48 -14.26
CA HIS A 77 -23.34 4.22 -14.91
C HIS A 77 -23.56 3.05 -13.94
N ASN A 78 -24.02 3.34 -12.72
CA ASN A 78 -24.15 2.34 -11.64
C ASN A 78 -24.99 1.11 -12.05
N TYR A 79 -25.94 1.26 -12.96
CA TYR A 79 -26.81 0.21 -13.47
C TYR A 79 -26.07 -0.91 -14.23
N TYR A 80 -24.88 -0.64 -14.79
CA TYR A 80 -24.06 -1.67 -15.44
C TYR A 80 -23.33 -2.61 -14.46
N TYR A 81 -23.18 -2.20 -13.20
CA TYR A 81 -22.35 -2.94 -12.22
C TYR A 81 -23.12 -4.03 -11.47
N GLY A 82 -24.46 -3.95 -11.45
CA GLY A 82 -25.33 -4.92 -10.77
C GLY A 82 -24.92 -5.17 -9.32
N ARG A 83 -24.97 -6.44 -8.89
CA ARG A 83 -24.60 -6.83 -7.51
C ARG A 83 -23.14 -6.54 -7.15
N LYS A 84 -22.23 -6.52 -8.12
CA LYS A 84 -20.81 -6.20 -7.88
C LYS A 84 -20.58 -4.71 -7.56
N GLY A 85 -21.52 -3.85 -7.94
CA GLY A 85 -21.45 -2.40 -7.68
C GLY A 85 -21.77 -1.98 -6.25
N GLN A 86 -22.46 -2.82 -5.47
CA GLN A 86 -23.02 -2.44 -4.17
C GLN A 86 -21.99 -1.88 -3.17
N SER A 87 -20.76 -2.40 -3.20
CA SER A 87 -19.66 -1.93 -2.36
C SER A 87 -18.66 -1.04 -3.10
N PHE A 88 -18.84 -0.78 -4.39
CA PHE A 88 -17.88 -0.04 -5.21
C PHE A 88 -17.63 1.37 -4.66
N ARG A 89 -18.72 2.09 -4.33
CA ARG A 89 -18.67 3.45 -3.80
C ARG A 89 -17.91 3.53 -2.47
N SER A 90 -18.25 2.67 -1.51
CA SER A 90 -17.61 2.68 -0.18
C SER A 90 -16.13 2.27 -0.26
N HIS A 91 -15.78 1.26 -1.05
CA HIS A 91 -14.38 0.88 -1.27
C HIS A 91 -13.59 1.99 -1.98
N THR A 92 -14.17 2.63 -3.00
CA THR A 92 -13.49 3.71 -3.72
C THR A 92 -13.27 4.92 -2.81
N TRP A 93 -14.26 5.28 -1.98
CA TRP A 93 -14.10 6.31 -0.95
C TRP A 93 -13.03 5.99 0.07
N ALA A 94 -12.98 4.74 0.57
CA ALA A 94 -11.93 4.34 1.50
C ALA A 94 -10.54 4.46 0.87
N ASN A 95 -10.39 4.03 -0.38
CA ASN A 95 -9.14 4.17 -1.14
C ASN A 95 -8.75 5.65 -1.33
N MET A 96 -9.71 6.52 -1.65
CA MET A 96 -9.44 7.95 -1.82
C MET A 96 -8.94 8.58 -0.51
N ARG A 97 -9.58 8.30 0.63
CA ARG A 97 -9.16 8.80 1.95
C ARG A 97 -7.76 8.31 2.32
N TYR A 98 -7.47 7.05 2.03
CA TYR A 98 -6.14 6.49 2.25
C TYR A 98 -5.09 7.24 1.42
N LEU A 99 -5.34 7.41 0.12
CA LEU A 99 -4.41 8.13 -0.77
C LEU A 99 -4.21 9.58 -0.34
N GLU A 100 -5.28 10.30 0.04
CA GLU A 100 -5.20 11.67 0.56
C GLU A 100 -4.30 11.76 1.79
N LYS A 101 -4.51 10.87 2.76
CA LYS A 101 -3.68 10.79 3.96
C LYS A 101 -2.23 10.47 3.63
N SER A 102 -1.98 9.50 2.74
CA SER A 102 -0.62 9.15 2.36
C SER A 102 0.09 10.27 1.59
N ILE A 103 -0.62 11.05 0.76
CA ILE A 103 -0.07 12.25 0.11
C ILE A 103 0.39 13.26 1.17
N GLU A 104 -0.45 13.52 2.18
CA GLU A 104 -0.11 14.45 3.26
C GLU A 104 1.12 13.98 4.04
N GLU A 105 1.15 12.70 4.44
CA GLU A 105 2.26 12.11 5.18
C GLU A 105 3.57 12.18 4.40
N ASN A 106 3.57 11.81 3.11
CA ASN A 106 4.76 11.87 2.27
C ASN A 106 5.25 13.31 2.07
N LEU A 107 4.35 14.27 1.83
CA LEU A 107 4.74 15.68 1.70
C LEU A 107 5.32 16.24 3.00
N LYS A 108 4.82 15.79 4.16
CA LYS A 108 5.36 16.16 5.46
C LYS A 108 6.78 15.62 5.66
N GLU A 109 7.02 14.35 5.32
CA GLU A 109 8.36 13.76 5.38
C GLU A 109 9.34 14.46 4.43
N ALA A 110 8.90 14.77 3.20
CA ALA A 110 9.69 15.56 2.26
C ALA A 110 10.09 16.93 2.85
N ALA A 111 9.15 17.65 3.47
CA ALA A 111 9.42 18.94 4.09
C ALA A 111 10.41 18.85 5.27
N ILE A 112 10.34 17.77 6.07
CA ILE A 112 11.29 17.51 7.15
C ILE A 112 12.70 17.33 6.57
N HIS A 113 12.84 16.50 5.54
CA HIS A 113 14.14 16.24 4.93
C HIS A 113 14.74 17.46 4.22
N HIS A 114 13.93 18.27 3.54
CA HIS A 114 14.36 19.56 2.99
C HIS A 114 14.92 20.49 4.07
N LYS A 115 14.26 20.55 5.23
CA LYS A 115 14.73 21.37 6.34
C LYS A 115 16.09 20.88 6.86
N ILE A 116 16.28 19.57 6.99
CA ILE A 116 17.55 19.00 7.45
C ILE A 116 18.67 19.31 6.44
N ALA A 117 18.42 19.15 5.14
CA ALA A 117 19.38 19.48 4.09
C ALA A 117 19.79 20.97 4.14
N GLN A 118 18.82 21.87 4.29
CA GLN A 118 19.09 23.31 4.44
C GLN A 118 19.93 23.63 5.69
N ASP A 119 19.63 22.97 6.82
CA ASP A 119 20.37 23.18 8.06
C ASP A 119 21.79 22.61 7.97
N GLN A 120 22.00 21.50 7.26
CA GLN A 120 23.34 20.98 6.95
C GLN A 120 24.13 21.96 6.09
N GLN A 121 23.55 22.44 4.98
CA GLN A 121 24.20 23.41 4.09
C GLN A 121 24.62 24.70 4.82
N LYS A 122 23.78 25.20 5.73
CA LYS A 122 24.11 26.38 6.54
C LYS A 122 25.29 26.12 7.48
N ARG A 123 25.33 24.97 8.15
CA ARG A 123 26.45 24.59 9.04
C ARG A 123 27.76 24.44 8.28
N ASP A 124 27.72 23.80 7.12
CA ASP A 124 28.91 23.61 6.29
C ASP A 124 29.45 24.95 5.77
N LEU A 125 28.55 25.88 5.44
CA LEU A 125 28.94 27.23 5.04
C LEU A 125 29.58 28.00 6.21
N SER A 126 29.01 27.93 7.42
CA SER A 126 29.59 28.62 8.59
C SER A 126 30.99 28.11 8.93
N LEU A 127 31.22 26.79 8.85
CA LEU A 127 32.53 26.18 9.09
C LEU A 127 33.58 26.56 8.03
N ARG A 128 33.14 26.96 6.83
CA ARG A 128 34.04 27.37 5.74
C ARG A 128 34.44 28.84 5.82
N THR A 129 33.68 29.63 6.56
CA THR A 129 33.90 31.08 6.72
C THR A 129 34.70 31.44 7.98
N GLU A 130 35.00 30.46 8.83
CA GLU A 130 35.91 30.54 9.98
C GLU A 130 37.33 30.10 9.59
#